data_AF-C8WRR7-F1
#
_entry.id   AF-C8WRR7-F1
#
_cell.length_a   1.000
_cell.length_b   1.000
_cell.length_c   1.000
_cell.angle_alpha   90.00
_cell.angle_beta   90.00
_cell.angle_gamma   90.00
#
_symmetry.space_group_name_H-M   'P 1'
#
loop_
_entity.id
_entity.type
_entity.pdbx_description
1 polymer ?
#
loop_
_entity_poly.entity_id
_entity_poly.type
_entity_poly.pdbx_seq_one_letter_code
_entity_poly.pdbx_strand_id
1 'polypeptide(L)'
;MLTTVDQMVAYCFGRQDILDRAHNHFEQTIDELLSEGEVIWTRDPVAGVIAHDGRWYVWFRHARDNGQVEGKLFACADEMQVVSLVMEEIPWLEPECRIKLLRALRAAHQSA
;
A
#
# COMPACT_ATOMS: atom_id res chain seq x y z
N MET A 1 13.02 12.80 -16.16
CA MET A 1 13.73 11.95 -15.18
C MET A 1 12.70 10.96 -14.67
N LEU A 2 12.90 9.66 -14.88
CA LEU A 2 12.08 8.64 -14.24
C LEU A 2 12.41 8.70 -12.75
N THR A 3 11.52 9.27 -11.95
CA THR A 3 11.54 9.15 -10.50
C THR A 3 11.32 7.67 -10.20
N THR A 4 12.41 6.94 -10.00
CA THR A 4 12.39 5.56 -9.52
C THR A 4 11.51 5.53 -8.27
N VAL A 5 10.38 4.82 -8.36
CA VAL A 5 9.68 4.34 -7.17
C VAL A 5 10.73 3.61 -6.34
N ASP A 6 11.03 4.12 -5.14
CA ASP A 6 12.05 3.54 -4.29
C ASP A 6 11.54 2.21 -3.74
N GLN A 7 11.88 1.15 -4.50
CA GLN A 7 11.89 -0.27 -4.15
C GLN A 7 10.58 -0.86 -3.62
N MET A 8 9.99 -1.75 -4.42
CA MET A 8 9.08 -2.76 -3.91
C MET A 8 9.77 -3.48 -2.74
N VAL A 9 9.21 -3.33 -1.53
CA VAL A 9 9.77 -3.81 -0.26
C VAL A 9 9.39 -5.26 -0.04
N ALA A 10 8.15 -5.61 -0.38
CA ALA A 10 7.66 -6.98 -0.28
C ALA A 10 6.69 -7.28 -1.42
N TYR A 11 6.65 -8.55 -1.81
CA TYR A 11 5.79 -9.06 -2.86
C TYR A 11 5.30 -10.46 -2.49
N CYS A 12 4.05 -10.76 -2.81
CA CYS A 12 3.55 -12.11 -2.80
C CYS A 12 2.68 -12.39 -4.04
N PHE A 13 2.71 -13.63 -4.50
CA PHE A 13 1.83 -14.11 -5.56
C PHE A 13 1.55 -15.59 -5.37
N GLY A 14 0.28 -15.97 -5.33
CA GLY A 14 -0.09 -17.35 -5.12
C GLY A 14 -1.56 -17.52 -4.79
N ARG A 15 -1.99 -18.76 -4.57
CA ARG A 15 -3.34 -19.02 -4.05
C ARG A 15 -3.41 -18.62 -2.59
N GLN A 16 -4.52 -18.00 -2.19
CA GLN A 16 -4.72 -17.51 -0.83
C GLN A 16 -4.50 -18.62 0.22
N ASP A 17 -5.04 -19.82 -0.01
CA ASP A 17 -4.93 -20.96 0.90
C ASP A 17 -3.49 -21.44 1.14
N ILE A 18 -2.60 -21.24 0.16
CA ILE A 18 -1.17 -21.52 0.28
C ILE A 18 -0.48 -20.37 1.00
N LEU A 19 -0.78 -19.13 0.61
CA LEU A 19 -0.18 -17.94 1.21
C LEU A 19 -0.48 -17.83 2.70
N ASP A 20 -1.68 -18.23 3.14
CA ASP A 20 -2.08 -18.24 4.56
C ASP A 20 -1.33 -19.28 5.41
N ARG A 21 -0.84 -20.36 4.78
CA ARG A 21 -0.12 -21.45 5.45
C ARG A 21 1.39 -21.32 5.35
N ALA A 22 1.86 -20.57 4.36
CA ALA A 22 3.27 -20.31 4.13
C ALA A 22 3.71 -19.09 4.94
N HIS A 23 5.01 -18.99 5.18
CA HIS A 23 5.59 -17.76 5.69
C HIS A 23 5.53 -16.69 4.60
N ASN A 24 4.51 -15.83 4.65
CA ASN A 24 4.25 -14.79 3.67
C ASN A 24 4.89 -13.47 4.11
N HIS A 25 6.09 -13.19 3.59
CA HIS A 25 6.84 -11.98 3.93
C HIS A 25 6.04 -10.68 3.69
N PHE A 26 5.17 -10.65 2.67
CA PHE A 26 4.33 -9.48 2.40
C PHE A 26 3.36 -9.17 3.56
N GLU A 27 2.66 -10.18 4.08
CA GLU A 27 1.72 -10.00 5.20
C GLU A 27 2.48 -9.62 6.46
N GLN A 28 3.60 -10.29 6.74
CA GLN A 28 4.43 -9.98 7.89
C GLN A 28 4.92 -8.53 7.88
N THR A 29 5.45 -8.04 6.75
CA THR A 29 5.94 -6.66 6.67
C THR A 29 4.80 -5.65 6.83
N ILE A 30 3.59 -5.96 6.35
CA ILE A 30 2.42 -5.11 6.60
C ILE A 30 2.06 -5.10 8.08
N ASP A 31 2.02 -6.26 8.73
CA ASP A 31 1.69 -6.37 10.16
C ASP A 31 2.69 -5.59 11.02
N GLU A 32 3.99 -5.70 10.71
CA GLU A 32 5.05 -4.92 11.37
C GLU A 32 4.81 -3.42 11.19
N LEU A 33 4.58 -2.95 9.95
CA LEU A 33 4.29 -1.55 9.66
C LEU A 33 2.99 -1.06 10.32
N LEU A 34 1.95 -1.89 10.42
CA LEU A 34 0.70 -1.55 11.10
C LEU A 34 0.89 -1.45 12.62
N SER A 35 1.84 -2.19 13.18
CA SER A 35 2.12 -2.18 14.61
C SER A 35 2.96 -0.98 15.06
N GLU A 36 3.84 -0.47 14.19
CA GLU A 36 4.80 0.59 14.51
C GLU A 36 4.53 1.92 13.79
N GLY A 37 3.75 1.90 12.71
CA GLY A 37 3.47 3.05 11.85
C GLY A 37 2.11 3.71 12.10
N GLU A 38 1.96 4.92 11.57
CA GLU A 38 0.68 5.62 11.53
C GLU A 38 -0.11 5.22 10.29
N VAL A 39 -1.33 4.70 10.49
CA VAL A 39 -2.24 4.38 9.38
C VAL A 39 -2.88 5.65 8.85
N ILE A 40 -2.49 6.05 7.64
CA ILE A 40 -2.93 7.30 7.02
C ILE A 40 -4.24 7.10 6.27
N TRP A 41 -4.31 6.01 5.51
CA TRP A 41 -5.47 5.71 4.68
C TRP A 41 -5.59 4.22 4.43
N THR A 42 -6.81 3.70 4.38
CA THR A 42 -7.08 2.32 4.00
C THR A 42 -8.30 2.22 3.09
N ARG A 43 -8.25 1.24 2.20
CA ARG A 43 -9.36 0.70 1.43
C ARG A 43 -9.32 -0.82 1.59
N ASP A 44 -9.75 -1.28 2.75
CA ASP A 44 -9.74 -2.70 3.10
C ASP A 44 -10.66 -3.52 2.16
N PRO A 45 -10.23 -4.70 1.68
CA PRO A 45 -8.93 -5.37 1.87
C PRO A 45 -7.92 -5.11 0.74
N VAL A 46 -8.13 -4.06 -0.06
CA VAL A 46 -7.44 -3.81 -1.33
C VAL A 46 -6.15 -3.03 -1.18
N ALA A 47 -6.11 -1.98 -0.35
CA ALA A 47 -4.92 -1.15 -0.24
C ALA A 47 -4.85 -0.35 1.06
N GLY A 48 -3.66 0.14 1.39
CA GLY A 48 -3.45 1.07 2.49
C GLY A 48 -2.15 1.85 2.37
N VAL A 49 -2.09 2.95 3.12
CA VAL A 49 -0.96 3.86 3.24
C VAL A 49 -0.61 4.01 4.70
N ILE A 50 0.66 3.80 5.02
CA ILE A 50 1.22 3.88 6.37
C ILE A 50 2.40 4.85 6.34
N ALA A 51 2.48 5.76 7.31
CA ALA A 51 3.67 6.58 7.52
C ALA A 51 4.49 5.97 8.65
N HIS A 52 5.78 5.75 8.43
CA HIS A 52 6.68 5.18 9.43
C HIS A 52 8.12 5.62 9.15
N ASP A 53 8.85 6.04 10.19
CA ASP A 53 10.25 6.49 10.11
C ASP A 53 10.56 7.51 8.99
N GLY A 54 9.66 8.48 8.81
CA GLY A 54 9.80 9.54 7.79
C GLY A 54 9.65 9.04 6.35
N ARG A 55 9.11 7.83 6.15
CA ARG A 55 8.78 7.26 4.84
C ARG A 55 7.30 6.92 4.76
N TRP A 56 6.81 6.81 3.53
CA TRP A 56 5.47 6.36 3.23
C TRP A 56 5.53 4.94 2.69
N TYR A 57 4.63 4.10 3.15
CA TYR A 57 4.50 2.72 2.69
C TYR A 57 3.12 2.52 2.09
N VAL A 58 3.07 1.99 0.89
CA VAL A 58 1.81 1.73 0.17
C VAL A 58 1.73 0.25 -0.15
N TRP A 59 0.68 -0.40 0.33
CA TRP A 59 0.41 -1.79 0.00
C TRP A 59 -0.83 -1.93 -0.85
N PHE A 60 -0.82 -2.95 -1.71
CA PHE A 60 -1.92 -3.34 -2.58
C PHE A 60 -2.12 -4.86 -2.49
N ARG A 61 -3.36 -5.29 -2.49
CA ARG A 61 -3.78 -6.69 -2.56
C ARG A 61 -4.81 -6.85 -3.67
N HIS A 62 -4.44 -7.58 -4.70
CA HIS A 62 -5.26 -7.83 -5.89
C HIS A 62 -5.71 -9.29 -5.92
N ALA A 63 -6.99 -9.52 -5.71
CA ALA A 63 -7.60 -10.82 -5.95
C ALA A 63 -7.78 -11.04 -7.46
N ARG A 64 -7.46 -12.24 -7.93
CA ARG A 64 -7.63 -12.69 -9.32
C ARG A 64 -8.76 -13.71 -9.38
N ASP A 65 -9.46 -13.79 -10.51
CA ASP A 65 -10.63 -14.67 -10.69
C ASP A 65 -10.31 -16.17 -10.54
N ASN A 66 -9.04 -16.55 -10.66
CA ASN A 66 -8.56 -17.92 -10.49
C ASN A 66 -8.22 -18.28 -9.03
N GLY A 67 -8.62 -17.44 -8.06
CA GLY A 67 -8.36 -17.64 -6.63
C GLY A 67 -6.92 -17.33 -6.20
N GLN A 68 -6.14 -16.71 -7.09
CA GLN A 68 -4.81 -16.18 -6.74
C GLN A 68 -4.92 -14.77 -6.19
N VAL A 69 -3.95 -14.40 -5.37
CA VAL A 69 -3.76 -13.05 -4.86
C VAL A 69 -2.37 -12.58 -5.21
N GLU A 70 -2.27 -11.31 -5.58
CA GLU A 70 -1.03 -10.59 -5.78
C GLU A 70 -0.94 -9.46 -4.75
N GLY A 71 0.06 -9.52 -3.88
CA GLY A 71 0.37 -8.48 -2.89
C GLY A 71 1.62 -7.71 -3.29
N LYS A 72 1.57 -6.38 -3.24
CA LYS A 72 2.71 -5.51 -3.51
C LYS A 72 2.83 -4.46 -2.42
N LEU A 73 4.00 -4.31 -1.83
CA LEU A 73 4.31 -3.27 -0.85
C LEU A 73 5.45 -2.41 -1.39
N PHE A 74 5.28 -1.10 -1.37
CA PHE A 74 6.25 -0.12 -1.85
C PHE A 74 6.61 0.84 -0.74
N ALA A 75 7.88 1.27 -0.72
CA ALA A 75 8.28 2.47 -0.01
C ALA A 75 8.23 3.67 -0.97
N CYS A 76 7.82 4.81 -0.45
CA CYS A 76 7.69 6.05 -1.20
C CYS A 76 8.39 7.16 -0.43
N ALA A 77 9.12 8.00 -1.15
CA ALA A 77 9.85 9.11 -0.54
C ALA A 77 8.95 10.32 -0.20
N ASP A 78 7.82 10.46 -0.90
CA ASP A 78 6.92 11.62 -0.78
C ASP A 78 5.47 11.25 -1.11
N GLU A 79 4.53 12.15 -0.78
CA GLU A 79 3.10 11.90 -1.00
C GLU A 79 2.72 11.87 -2.49
N MET A 80 3.47 12.55 -3.37
CA MET A 80 3.18 12.53 -4.81
C MET A 80 3.42 11.14 -5.39
N GLN A 81 4.45 10.43 -4.93
CA GLN A 81 4.69 9.04 -5.30
C GLN A 81 3.56 8.12 -4.79
N VAL A 82 3.08 8.33 -3.57
CA VAL A 82 1.93 7.60 -3.03
C VAL A 82 0.71 7.78 -3.94
N VAL A 83 0.37 9.02 -4.28
CA VAL A 83 -0.76 9.32 -5.16
C VAL A 83 -0.57 8.69 -6.54
N SER A 84 0.62 8.83 -7.14
CA SER A 84 0.95 8.23 -8.44
C SER A 84 0.69 6.71 -8.44
N LEU A 85 1.24 6.00 -7.45
CA LEU A 85 1.10 4.55 -7.32
C LEU A 85 -0.34 4.11 -7.11
N VAL A 86 -1.09 4.80 -6.24
CA VAL A 86 -2.49 4.43 -6.00
C VAL A 86 -3.34 4.65 -7.26
N MET A 87 -3.07 5.70 -8.04
CA MET A 87 -3.79 5.92 -9.29
C MET A 87 -3.42 4.91 -10.38
N GLU A 88 -2.17 4.42 -10.37
CA GLU A 88 -1.69 3.40 -11.32
C GLU A 88 -2.22 2.00 -10.98
N GLU A 89 -2.15 1.59 -9.72
CA GLU A 89 -2.57 0.24 -9.28
C GLU A 89 -4.09 0.14 -9.08
N ILE A 90 -4.79 1.25 -8.81
CA ILE A 90 -6.24 1.30 -8.60
C ILE A 90 -6.87 2.40 -9.47
N PRO A 91 -6.79 2.30 -10.81
CA PRO A 91 -7.33 3.33 -11.71
C PRO A 91 -8.86 3.46 -11.60
N TRP A 92 -9.52 2.42 -11.07
CA TRP A 92 -10.95 2.35 -10.80
C TRP A 92 -11.35 2.92 -9.42
N LEU A 93 -10.41 3.46 -8.62
CA LEU A 93 -10.71 4.01 -7.31
C LEU A 93 -11.77 5.12 -7.42
N GLU A 94 -12.81 5.06 -6.59
CA GLU A 94 -13.92 6.02 -6.64
C GLU A 94 -13.45 7.45 -6.33
N PRO A 95 -14.01 8.51 -6.96
CA PRO A 95 -13.61 9.89 -6.72
C PRO A 95 -13.64 10.29 -5.24
N GLU A 96 -14.63 9.83 -4.48
CA GLU A 96 -14.73 10.11 -3.04
C GLU A 96 -13.58 9.47 -2.25
N CYS A 97 -13.18 8.25 -2.60
CA CYS A 97 -12.04 7.56 -2.02
C CYS A 97 -10.73 8.27 -2.35
N ARG A 98 -10.58 8.78 -3.59
CA ARG A 98 -9.43 9.61 -3.99
C ARG A 98 -9.34 10.89 -3.14
N ILE A 99 -10.47 11.58 -2.94
CA ILE A 99 -10.50 12.80 -2.12
C ILE A 99 -10.14 12.49 -0.67
N LYS A 100 -10.62 11.37 -0.10
CA LYS A 100 -10.26 10.94 1.25
C LYS A 100 -8.76 10.68 1.39
N LEU A 101 -8.15 9.98 0.44
CA LEU A 101 -6.71 9.76 0.39
C LEU A 101 -5.93 11.09 0.37
N LEU A 102 -6.27 11.99 -0.55
CA LEU A 102 -5.59 13.28 -0.69
C LEU A 102 -5.71 14.15 0.58
N ARG A 103 -6.87 14.12 1.24
CA ARG A 103 -7.07 14.83 2.52
C ARG A 103 -6.26 14.22 3.65
N ALA A 104 -6.19 12.89 3.73
CA ALA A 104 -5.42 12.20 4.74
C ALA A 104 -3.91 12.46 4.60
N LEU A 105 -3.37 12.34 3.37
CA LEU A 105 -1.98 12.66 3.07
C LEU A 105 -1.63 14.10 3.45
N ARG A 106 -2.50 15.05 3.11
CA ARG A 106 -2.30 16.46 3.47
C ARG A 106 -2.31 16.70 4.98
N ALA A 107 -3.20 16.03 5.71
CA ALA A 107 -3.29 16.18 7.17
C ALA A 107 -2.04 15.60 7.87
N ALA A 108 -1.56 14.46 7.39
CA ALA A 108 -0.35 13.83 7.89
C ALA A 108 0.90 14.68 7.63
N HIS A 109 1.02 15.27 6.43
CA HIS A 109 2.10 16.22 6.11
C HIS A 109 2.16 17.43 7.05
N GLN A 110 1.00 17.93 7.49
CA GLN A 110 0.92 19.10 8.37
C GLN A 110 1.25 18.76 9.84
N SER A 111 1.27 17.48 10.19
CA SER A 111 1.49 17.00 11.54
C SER A 111 2.92 16.51 11.78
N ALA A 112 3.70 16.34 10.70
CA ALA A 112 5.12 16.01 10.70
C ALA A 112 6.02 17.27 10.79
#